data_AF-B0EDE1-F1
#
_entry.id   AF-B0EDE1-F1
#
_cell.length_a   1.000
_cell.length_b   1.000
_cell.length_c   1.000
_cell.angle_alpha   90.00
_cell.angle_beta   90.00
_cell.angle_gamma   90.00
#
_symmetry.space_group_name_H-M   'P 1'
#
loop_
_entity.id
_entity.type
_entity.pdbx_description
1 polymer ?
#
loop_
_entity_poly.entity_id
_entity_poly.type
_entity_poly.pdbx_seq_one_letter_code
_entity_poly.pdbx_strand_id
1 'polypeptide(L)'
;MKIVTAISENIDSTSFIRSSLNKLCQSNISQILKELKTQVRTINDAKVVLDILFKKAVNEKKFTSLYVDFYKQLQTILLSTREEIGKEMPKILLDNAQHLFINIPEKTEEDQKTEEDLDIMKFEFLGNCRLISELYKSGLVKSALPVLCMNQLVNGGLIALEALAQLMSDIGSINQKEIKPIKDKIVQRVKEESLPKRYCIILENGLKALGFNEKLM
;
A
#
# COMPACT_ATOMS: atom_id res chain seq x y z
N MET A 1 38.10 13.01 -13.39
CA MET A 1 37.04 13.43 -14.33
C MET A 1 35.92 12.38 -14.55
N LYS A 2 35.77 11.34 -13.68
CA LYS A 2 34.69 10.32 -13.82
C LYS A 2 33.49 10.51 -12.86
N ILE A 3 33.61 11.40 -11.87
CA ILE A 3 32.60 11.56 -10.81
C ILE A 3 31.45 12.47 -11.26
N VAL A 4 31.71 13.47 -12.11
CA VAL A 4 30.70 14.44 -12.57
C VAL A 4 29.72 13.82 -13.56
N THR A 5 30.19 12.92 -14.44
CA THR A 5 29.38 12.29 -15.49
C THR A 5 28.34 11.31 -14.93
N ALA A 6 28.71 10.53 -13.90
CA ALA A 6 27.79 9.59 -13.26
C ALA A 6 26.67 10.29 -12.46
N ILE A 7 26.92 11.50 -11.95
CA ILE A 7 25.92 12.29 -11.22
C ILE A 7 24.95 12.96 -12.20
N SER A 8 25.43 13.49 -13.33
CA SER A 8 24.56 14.12 -14.34
C SER A 8 23.64 13.13 -15.05
N GLU A 9 24.14 11.93 -15.40
CA GLU A 9 23.32 10.88 -16.05
C GLU A 9 22.21 10.33 -15.13
N ASN A 10 22.43 10.35 -13.82
CA ASN A 10 21.50 9.83 -12.80
C ASN A 10 20.34 10.81 -12.53
N ILE A 11 20.63 12.13 -12.55
CA ILE A 11 19.61 13.19 -12.44
C ILE A 11 18.69 13.17 -13.68
N ASP A 12 19.26 12.99 -14.86
CA ASP A 12 18.51 13.00 -16.12
C ASP A 12 17.55 11.80 -16.22
N SER A 13 18.03 10.59 -15.89
CA SER A 13 17.21 9.37 -15.87
C SER A 13 16.07 9.43 -14.86
N THR A 14 16.34 9.96 -13.66
CA THR A 14 15.32 10.15 -12.61
C THR A 14 14.24 11.16 -13.04
N SER A 15 14.64 12.26 -13.69
CA SER A 15 13.71 13.28 -14.18
C SER A 15 12.80 12.74 -15.28
N PHE A 16 13.35 11.90 -16.18
CA PHE A 16 12.59 11.25 -17.23
C PHE A 16 11.56 10.27 -16.65
N ILE A 17 11.96 9.40 -15.72
CA ILE A 17 11.06 8.45 -15.06
C ILE A 17 9.85 9.18 -14.44
N ARG A 18 10.11 10.30 -13.74
CA ARG A 18 9.04 11.15 -13.17
C ARG A 18 8.11 11.71 -14.24
N SER A 19 8.68 12.28 -15.31
CA SER A 19 7.91 12.84 -16.44
C SER A 19 7.00 11.80 -17.09
N SER A 20 7.50 10.58 -17.34
CA SER A 20 6.69 9.50 -17.92
C SER A 20 5.59 9.04 -16.96
N LEU A 21 5.90 8.80 -15.68
CA LEU A 21 4.91 8.35 -14.69
C LEU A 21 3.85 9.41 -14.36
N ASN A 22 4.17 10.70 -14.47
CA ASN A 22 3.18 11.78 -14.30
C ASN A 22 2.11 11.78 -15.41
N LYS A 23 2.44 11.25 -16.59
CA LYS A 23 1.52 11.12 -17.72
C LYS A 23 0.73 9.81 -17.68
N LEU A 24 1.03 8.91 -16.75
CA LEU A 24 0.46 7.56 -16.73
C LEU A 24 -1.06 7.56 -16.63
N CYS A 25 -1.70 6.97 -17.64
CA CYS A 25 -3.13 6.73 -17.70
C CYS A 25 -3.42 5.46 -18.52
N GLN A 26 -4.69 5.01 -18.51
CA GLN A 26 -5.08 3.77 -19.17
C GLN A 26 -4.72 3.71 -20.68
N SER A 27 -4.81 4.85 -21.38
CA SER A 27 -4.60 4.91 -22.83
C SER A 27 -3.13 4.92 -23.25
N ASN A 28 -2.19 5.22 -22.35
CA ASN A 28 -0.77 5.33 -22.69
C ASN A 28 0.15 4.37 -21.92
N ILE A 29 -0.41 3.39 -21.19
CA ILE A 29 0.34 2.34 -20.47
C ILE A 29 1.43 1.73 -21.37
N SER A 30 1.07 1.23 -22.55
CA SER A 30 2.00 0.52 -23.44
C SER A 30 3.17 1.40 -23.88
N GLN A 31 2.91 2.69 -24.11
CA GLN A 31 3.93 3.65 -24.49
C GLN A 31 4.89 3.93 -23.33
N ILE A 32 4.37 4.15 -22.12
CA ILE A 32 5.18 4.38 -20.93
C ILE A 32 5.98 3.14 -20.56
N LEU A 33 5.42 1.93 -20.69
CA LEU A 33 6.16 0.68 -20.46
C LEU A 33 7.35 0.54 -21.42
N LYS A 34 7.16 0.91 -22.70
CA LYS A 34 8.24 0.90 -23.70
C LYS A 34 9.34 1.89 -23.36
N GLU A 35 8.98 3.08 -22.87
CA GLU A 35 9.93 4.09 -22.38
C GLU A 35 10.69 3.59 -21.15
N LEU A 36 9.98 3.13 -20.12
CA LEU A 36 10.63 2.71 -18.87
C LEU A 36 11.46 1.44 -19.01
N LYS A 37 11.15 0.55 -19.97
CA LYS A 37 12.01 -0.59 -20.32
C LYS A 37 13.47 -0.18 -20.58
N THR A 38 13.70 0.96 -21.25
CA THR A 38 15.05 1.41 -21.58
C THR A 38 15.66 2.31 -20.50
N GLN A 39 14.81 3.00 -19.73
CA GLN A 39 15.25 4.00 -18.75
C GLN A 39 15.45 3.46 -17.33
N VAL A 40 14.78 2.36 -16.97
CA VAL A 40 15.07 1.66 -15.71
C VAL A 40 16.32 0.80 -15.93
N ARG A 41 17.48 1.33 -15.55
CA ARG A 41 18.80 0.73 -15.83
C ARG A 41 19.45 0.14 -14.59
N THR A 42 19.03 0.57 -13.41
CA THR A 42 19.58 0.18 -12.12
C THR A 42 18.47 -0.17 -11.13
N ILE A 43 18.86 -0.82 -10.02
CA ILE A 43 17.96 -1.06 -8.88
C ILE A 43 17.46 0.28 -8.30
N ASN A 44 18.28 1.33 -8.32
CA ASN A 44 17.87 2.65 -7.86
C ASN A 44 16.75 3.24 -8.72
N ASP A 45 16.81 3.06 -10.04
CA ASP A 45 15.73 3.50 -10.94
C ASP A 45 14.41 2.77 -10.63
N ALA A 46 14.49 1.47 -10.34
CA ALA A 46 13.33 0.69 -9.91
C ALA A 46 12.74 1.20 -8.58
N LYS A 47 13.59 1.55 -7.60
CA LYS A 47 13.15 2.21 -6.35
C LYS A 47 12.42 3.52 -6.64
N VAL A 48 12.98 4.38 -7.49
CA VAL A 48 12.35 5.63 -7.91
C VAL A 48 10.98 5.39 -8.55
N VAL A 49 10.86 4.40 -9.45
CA VAL A 49 9.58 4.03 -10.06
C VAL A 49 8.56 3.62 -9.00
N LEU A 50 8.93 2.73 -8.08
CA LEU A 50 8.02 2.24 -7.04
C LEU A 50 7.59 3.36 -6.09
N ASP A 51 8.51 4.23 -5.68
CA ASP A 51 8.21 5.37 -4.81
C ASP A 51 7.19 6.32 -5.46
N ILE A 52 7.31 6.56 -6.77
CA ILE A 52 6.36 7.41 -7.50
C ILE A 52 5.01 6.69 -7.64
N LEU A 53 5.00 5.42 -8.06
CA LEU A 53 3.76 4.66 -8.23
C LEU A 53 2.99 4.53 -6.91
N PHE A 54 3.68 4.31 -5.79
CA PHE A 54 3.06 4.17 -4.49
C PHE A 54 2.45 5.49 -4.03
N LYS A 55 3.20 6.60 -4.14
CA LYS A 55 2.67 7.94 -3.86
C LYS A 55 1.43 8.26 -4.71
N LYS A 56 1.46 7.95 -6.01
CA LYS A 56 0.30 8.13 -6.89
C LYS A 56 -0.86 7.22 -6.48
N ALA A 57 -0.61 5.97 -6.11
CA ALA A 57 -1.64 5.04 -5.67
C ALA A 57 -2.34 5.46 -4.37
N VAL A 58 -1.61 6.07 -3.44
CA VAL A 58 -2.15 6.62 -2.19
C VAL A 58 -2.95 7.90 -2.47
N ASN A 59 -2.40 8.80 -3.29
CA ASN A 59 -3.01 10.09 -3.62
C ASN A 59 -4.23 9.95 -4.54
N GLU A 60 -4.27 8.91 -5.37
CA GLU A 60 -5.26 8.73 -6.41
C GLU A 60 -5.90 7.34 -6.32
N LYS A 61 -6.50 7.04 -5.16
CA LYS A 61 -7.03 5.71 -4.78
C LYS A 61 -7.93 5.04 -5.82
N LYS A 62 -8.64 5.84 -6.63
CA LYS A 62 -9.50 5.34 -7.73
C LYS A 62 -8.71 4.65 -8.84
N PHE A 63 -7.42 5.00 -8.99
CA PHE A 63 -6.51 4.47 -10.00
C PHE A 63 -5.47 3.49 -9.43
N THR A 64 -5.59 3.08 -8.17
CA THR A 64 -4.65 2.12 -7.55
C THR A 64 -4.48 0.85 -8.37
N SER A 65 -5.56 0.29 -8.91
CA SER A 65 -5.50 -0.92 -9.74
C SER A 65 -4.68 -0.72 -11.03
N LEU A 66 -4.78 0.46 -11.65
CA LEU A 66 -3.96 0.85 -12.81
C LEU A 66 -2.47 0.85 -12.45
N TYR A 67 -2.10 1.42 -11.30
CA TYR A 67 -0.70 1.49 -10.85
C TYR A 67 -0.12 0.11 -10.52
N VAL A 68 -0.93 -0.75 -9.90
CA VAL A 68 -0.56 -2.14 -9.60
C VAL A 68 -0.38 -2.97 -10.87
N ASP A 69 -1.30 -2.83 -11.83
CA ASP A 69 -1.19 -3.50 -13.13
C ASP A 69 0.05 -3.02 -13.91
N PHE A 70 0.29 -1.71 -13.92
CA PHE A 70 1.48 -1.13 -14.52
C PHE A 70 2.78 -1.70 -13.90
N TYR A 71 2.86 -1.78 -12.57
CA TYR A 71 4.00 -2.41 -11.88
C TYR A 71 4.21 -3.85 -12.34
N LYS A 72 3.14 -4.65 -12.39
CA LYS A 72 3.21 -6.07 -12.78
C LYS A 72 3.73 -6.24 -14.21
N GLN A 73 3.24 -5.42 -15.14
CA GLN A 73 3.70 -5.43 -16.53
C GLN A 73 5.15 -4.99 -16.64
N LEU A 74 5.55 -3.91 -15.95
CA LEU A 74 6.93 -3.43 -15.96
C LEU A 74 7.89 -4.47 -15.37
N GLN A 75 7.54 -5.09 -14.26
CA GLN A 75 8.35 -6.14 -13.63
C GLN A 75 8.54 -7.32 -14.60
N THR A 76 7.48 -7.76 -15.27
CA THR A 76 7.53 -8.85 -16.26
C THR A 76 8.49 -8.51 -17.41
N ILE A 77 8.41 -7.28 -17.93
CA ILE A 77 9.32 -6.80 -18.97
C ILE A 77 10.76 -6.79 -18.45
N LEU A 78 11.00 -6.26 -17.25
CA LEU A 78 12.34 -6.17 -16.68
C LEU A 78 12.93 -7.53 -16.33
N LEU A 79 12.13 -8.51 -15.90
CA LEU A 79 12.59 -9.89 -15.75
C LEU A 79 13.15 -10.46 -17.06
N SER A 80 12.54 -10.12 -18.20
CA SER A 80 12.99 -10.59 -19.52
C SER A 80 14.17 -9.80 -20.11
N THR A 81 14.38 -8.55 -19.70
CA THR A 81 15.37 -7.66 -20.34
C THR A 81 16.53 -7.24 -19.44
N ARG A 82 16.32 -7.28 -18.12
CA ARG A 82 17.22 -6.82 -17.05
C ARG A 82 16.93 -7.63 -15.78
N GLU A 83 17.12 -8.95 -15.88
CA GLU A 83 16.63 -9.95 -14.92
C GLU A 83 16.90 -9.58 -13.46
N GLU A 84 18.13 -9.14 -13.13
CA GLU A 84 18.53 -8.75 -11.77
C GLU A 84 17.67 -7.61 -11.19
N ILE A 85 17.26 -6.65 -12.00
CA ILE A 85 16.36 -5.57 -11.55
C ILE A 85 14.95 -6.13 -11.33
N GLY A 86 14.44 -6.93 -12.26
CA GLY A 86 13.12 -7.54 -12.17
C GLY A 86 12.98 -8.47 -10.95
N LYS A 87 14.05 -9.16 -10.56
CA LYS A 87 14.13 -10.00 -9.35
C LYS A 87 14.15 -9.20 -8.06
N GLU A 88 14.75 -8.01 -8.04
CA GLU A 88 14.82 -7.18 -6.84
C GLU A 88 13.53 -6.38 -6.59
N MET A 89 12.73 -6.10 -7.64
CA MET A 89 11.49 -5.32 -7.54
C MET A 89 10.47 -5.83 -6.50
N PRO A 90 10.20 -7.14 -6.34
CA PRO A 90 9.35 -7.64 -5.26
C PRO A 90 9.86 -7.33 -3.87
N LYS A 91 11.18 -7.37 -3.66
CA LYS A 91 11.78 -7.05 -2.37
C LYS A 91 11.62 -5.57 -2.05
N ILE A 92 11.89 -4.69 -3.01
CA ILE A 92 11.65 -3.24 -2.87
C ILE A 92 10.17 -2.96 -2.55
N LEU A 93 9.26 -3.66 -3.23
CA LEU A 93 7.82 -3.55 -2.99
C LEU A 93 7.45 -3.93 -1.55
N LEU A 94 7.98 -5.04 -1.05
CA LEU A 94 7.71 -5.52 0.31
C LEU A 94 8.32 -4.60 1.36
N ASP A 95 9.56 -4.15 1.17
CA ASP A 95 10.24 -3.22 2.08
C ASP A 95 9.43 -1.92 2.20
N ASN A 96 9.02 -1.34 1.08
CA ASN A 96 8.18 -0.13 1.06
C ASN A 96 6.82 -0.39 1.72
N ALA A 97 6.17 -1.51 1.43
CA ALA A 97 4.89 -1.85 2.03
C ALA A 97 4.98 -2.07 3.55
N GLN A 98 6.07 -2.66 4.05
CA GLN A 98 6.31 -2.82 5.48
C GLN A 98 6.52 -1.48 6.17
N HIS A 99 7.30 -0.57 5.58
CA HIS A 99 7.52 0.77 6.13
C HIS A 99 6.23 1.57 6.33
N LEU A 100 5.23 1.40 5.45
CA LEU A 100 3.92 2.09 5.57
C LEU A 100 3.11 1.67 6.82
N PHE A 101 3.40 0.52 7.43
CA PHE A 101 2.62 -0.03 8.56
C PHE A 101 3.43 -0.27 9.83
N ILE A 102 4.71 0.11 9.85
CA ILE A 102 5.53 0.11 11.09
C ILE A 102 5.21 1.36 11.94
N ASN A 103 4.81 2.47 11.31
CA ASN A 103 4.52 3.74 11.99
C ASN A 103 3.02 3.99 12.07
N ILE A 104 2.28 3.13 12.77
CA ILE A 104 0.86 3.36 13.00
C ILE A 104 0.71 4.33 14.19
N PRO A 105 0.03 5.47 14.00
CA PRO A 105 -0.16 6.44 15.05
C PRO A 105 -0.96 5.83 16.18
N GLU A 106 -0.39 5.90 17.37
CA GLU A 106 -1.08 5.53 18.60
C GLU A 106 -2.21 6.53 18.87
N LYS A 107 -3.21 6.10 19.65
CA LYS A 107 -4.34 6.94 20.05
C LYS A 107 -3.88 8.28 20.67
N THR A 108 -2.81 8.24 21.46
CA THR A 108 -2.19 9.39 22.11
C THR A 108 -1.57 10.39 21.13
N GLU A 109 -1.14 9.94 19.96
CA GLU A 109 -0.62 10.82 18.89
C GLU A 109 -1.74 11.51 18.12
N GLU A 110 -2.90 10.86 17.96
CA GLU A 110 -4.08 11.46 17.33
C GLU A 110 -4.62 12.63 18.18
N ASP A 111 -4.66 12.47 19.51
CA ASP A 111 -5.20 13.48 20.44
C ASP A 111 -4.41 14.82 20.44
N GLN A 112 -3.17 14.81 19.95
CA GLN A 112 -2.28 15.99 19.92
C GLN A 112 -2.24 16.70 18.57
N LYS A 113 -2.95 16.16 17.57
CA LYS A 113 -2.90 16.64 16.18
C LYS A 113 -4.03 17.61 15.86
N THR A 114 -3.78 18.49 14.90
CA THR A 114 -4.84 19.35 14.35
C THR A 114 -5.80 18.54 13.50
N GLU A 115 -6.99 19.08 13.23
CA GLU A 115 -7.95 18.43 12.33
C GLU A 115 -7.37 18.20 10.93
N GLU A 116 -6.58 19.14 10.41
CA GLU A 116 -5.88 19.02 9.13
C GLU A 116 -4.86 17.87 9.13
N ASP A 117 -4.08 17.72 10.22
CA ASP A 117 -3.12 16.63 10.37
C ASP A 117 -3.82 15.26 10.41
N LEU A 118 -4.97 15.18 11.09
CA LEU A 118 -5.79 13.97 11.18
C LEU A 118 -6.38 13.61 9.82
N ASP A 119 -6.82 14.60 9.04
CA ASP A 119 -7.34 14.39 7.68
C ASP A 119 -6.26 13.88 6.73
N ILE A 120 -5.05 14.46 6.79
CA ILE A 120 -3.89 13.99 6.00
C ILE A 120 -3.54 12.55 6.38
N MET A 121 -3.43 12.27 7.68
CA MET A 121 -3.14 10.95 8.20
C MET A 121 -4.18 9.92 7.72
N LYS A 122 -5.47 10.23 7.89
CA LYS A 122 -6.56 9.37 7.43
C LYS A 122 -6.52 9.15 5.93
N PHE A 123 -6.24 10.21 5.16
CA PHE A 123 -6.10 10.11 3.73
C PHE A 123 -4.99 9.11 3.34
N GLU A 124 -3.81 9.22 3.95
CA GLU A 124 -2.68 8.33 3.70
C GLU A 124 -2.97 6.88 4.09
N PHE A 125 -3.49 6.63 5.31
CA PHE A 125 -3.80 5.27 5.78
C PHE A 125 -4.80 4.55 4.91
N LEU A 126 -5.87 5.23 4.50
CA LEU A 126 -6.87 4.65 3.60
C LEU A 126 -6.29 4.38 2.21
N GLY A 127 -5.38 5.24 1.72
CA GLY A 127 -4.69 5.01 0.45
C GLY A 127 -3.73 3.83 0.51
N ASN A 128 -2.98 3.71 1.60
CA ASN A 128 -2.07 2.59 1.86
C ASN A 128 -2.85 1.27 1.92
N CYS A 129 -3.97 1.23 2.65
CA CYS A 129 -4.82 0.04 2.71
C CYS A 129 -5.37 -0.33 1.33
N ARG A 130 -5.77 0.66 0.52
CA ARG A 130 -6.22 0.40 -0.84
C ARG A 130 -5.11 -0.24 -1.69
N LEU A 131 -3.90 0.31 -1.63
CA LEU A 131 -2.73 -0.23 -2.33
C LEU A 131 -2.44 -1.68 -1.91
N ILE A 132 -2.37 -1.97 -0.61
CA ILE A 132 -2.15 -3.34 -0.12
C ILE A 132 -3.23 -4.31 -0.61
N SER A 133 -4.50 -3.89 -0.59
CA SER A 133 -5.60 -4.73 -1.06
C SER A 133 -5.45 -5.09 -2.54
N GLU A 134 -5.07 -4.14 -3.39
CA GLU A 134 -4.87 -4.35 -4.84
C GLU A 134 -3.62 -5.19 -5.12
N LEU A 135 -2.54 -4.99 -4.37
CA LEU A 135 -1.33 -5.83 -4.44
C LEU A 135 -1.65 -7.29 -4.09
N TYR A 136 -2.48 -7.52 -3.06
CA TYR A 136 -2.89 -8.87 -2.68
C TYR A 136 -3.79 -9.50 -3.74
N LYS A 137 -4.84 -8.80 -4.19
CA LYS A 137 -5.78 -9.28 -5.21
C LYS A 137 -5.11 -9.60 -6.55
N SER A 138 -4.07 -8.83 -6.92
CA SER A 138 -3.31 -9.05 -8.15
C SER A 138 -2.30 -10.20 -8.06
N GLY A 139 -2.14 -10.80 -6.87
CA GLY A 139 -1.23 -11.92 -6.58
C GLY A 139 0.23 -11.51 -6.41
N LEU A 140 0.52 -10.20 -6.29
CA LEU A 140 1.88 -9.69 -6.13
C LEU A 140 2.43 -9.88 -4.71
N VAL A 141 1.55 -9.98 -3.72
CA VAL A 141 1.90 -10.24 -2.32
C VAL A 141 1.06 -11.39 -1.76
N LYS A 142 1.64 -12.12 -0.81
CA LYS A 142 0.95 -13.21 -0.10
C LYS A 142 0.08 -12.65 1.02
N SER A 143 -0.85 -13.47 1.55
CA SER A 143 -1.72 -13.14 2.68
C SER A 143 -0.97 -12.64 3.92
N ALA A 144 0.27 -13.08 4.11
CA ALA A 144 1.12 -12.62 5.21
C ALA A 144 1.24 -11.08 5.31
N LEU A 145 1.28 -10.36 4.18
CA LEU A 145 1.39 -8.90 4.19
C LEU A 145 0.11 -8.21 4.70
N PRO A 146 -1.09 -8.42 4.10
CA PRO A 146 -2.30 -7.82 4.64
C PRO A 146 -2.63 -8.29 6.06
N VAL A 147 -2.32 -9.55 6.42
CA VAL A 147 -2.47 -10.04 7.80
C VAL A 147 -1.58 -9.24 8.75
N LEU A 148 -0.32 -8.99 8.39
CA LEU A 148 0.58 -8.13 9.15
C LEU A 148 0.00 -6.72 9.30
N CYS A 149 -0.44 -6.10 8.20
CA CYS A 149 -1.05 -4.75 8.22
C CYS A 149 -2.27 -4.70 9.15
N MET A 150 -3.19 -5.66 9.06
CA MET A 150 -4.37 -5.74 9.92
C MET A 150 -3.99 -5.90 11.40
N ASN A 151 -2.98 -6.73 11.70
CA ASN A 151 -2.49 -6.94 13.05
C ASN A 151 -1.83 -5.69 13.65
N GLN A 152 -1.27 -4.81 12.82
CA GLN A 152 -0.75 -3.52 13.28
C GLN A 152 -1.91 -2.53 13.50
N LEU A 153 -2.81 -2.39 12.51
CA LEU A 153 -3.91 -1.40 12.54
C LEU A 153 -4.86 -1.59 13.72
N VAL A 154 -5.10 -2.84 14.16
CA VAL A 154 -5.98 -3.12 15.30
C VAL A 154 -5.48 -2.49 16.62
N ASN A 155 -4.17 -2.22 16.74
CA ASN A 155 -3.61 -1.61 17.96
C ASN A 155 -3.58 -0.07 17.89
N GLY A 156 -3.80 0.53 16.72
CA GLY A 156 -3.69 1.97 16.50
C GLY A 156 -4.91 2.77 16.95
N GLY A 157 -4.88 4.09 16.76
CA GLY A 157 -5.99 4.98 17.08
C GLY A 157 -7.25 4.78 16.23
N LEU A 158 -8.18 5.72 16.30
CA LEU A 158 -9.47 5.61 15.63
C LEU A 158 -9.32 5.62 14.10
N ILE A 159 -8.37 6.39 13.57
CA ILE A 159 -8.07 6.42 12.13
C ILE A 159 -7.56 5.05 11.66
N ALA A 160 -6.72 4.41 12.47
CA ALA A 160 -6.21 3.07 12.17
C ALA A 160 -7.33 2.02 12.15
N LEU A 161 -8.32 2.13 13.05
CA LEU A 161 -9.50 1.24 13.05
C LEU A 161 -10.40 1.44 11.82
N GLU A 162 -10.56 2.67 11.33
CA GLU A 162 -11.25 2.93 10.06
C GLU A 162 -10.50 2.29 8.88
N ALA A 163 -9.18 2.45 8.84
CA ALA A 163 -8.34 1.85 7.82
C ALA A 163 -8.35 0.31 7.88
N LEU A 164 -8.38 -0.28 9.09
CA LEU A 164 -8.57 -1.72 9.30
C LEU A 164 -9.89 -2.20 8.70
N ALA A 165 -11.00 -1.55 9.03
CA ALA A 165 -12.32 -1.91 8.50
C ALA A 165 -12.37 -1.84 6.97
N GLN A 166 -11.76 -0.80 6.38
CA GLN A 166 -11.65 -0.67 4.93
C GLN A 166 -10.77 -1.78 4.32
N LEU A 167 -9.62 -2.09 4.92
CA LEU A 167 -8.73 -3.14 4.42
C LEU A 167 -9.41 -4.52 4.44
N MET A 168 -10.12 -4.85 5.52
CA MET A 168 -10.90 -6.09 5.62
C MET A 168 -11.99 -6.16 4.53
N SER A 169 -12.71 -5.05 4.33
CA SER A 169 -13.76 -4.94 3.32
C SER A 169 -13.23 -5.04 1.89
N ASP A 170 -12.13 -4.34 1.60
CA ASP A 170 -11.52 -4.35 0.28
C ASP A 170 -10.99 -5.74 -0.06
N ILE A 171 -10.34 -6.42 0.88
CA ILE A 171 -9.75 -7.74 0.63
C ILE A 171 -10.82 -8.82 0.44
N GLY A 172 -11.84 -8.85 1.31
CA GLY A 172 -12.98 -9.76 1.24
C GLY A 172 -12.69 -11.26 1.48
N SER A 173 -11.50 -11.79 1.19
CA SER A 173 -11.19 -13.19 1.49
C SER A 173 -9.71 -13.43 1.79
N ILE A 174 -9.46 -13.84 3.03
CA ILE A 174 -8.20 -14.45 3.50
C ILE A 174 -8.58 -15.70 4.29
N ASN A 175 -7.67 -16.67 4.36
CA ASN A 175 -7.83 -17.84 5.21
C ASN A 175 -8.24 -17.45 6.65
N GLN A 176 -9.40 -17.94 7.10
CA GLN A 176 -9.94 -17.60 8.41
C GLN A 176 -9.01 -17.95 9.56
N LYS A 177 -8.14 -18.97 9.42
CA LYS A 177 -7.16 -19.31 10.47
C LYS A 177 -6.13 -18.21 10.69
N GLU A 178 -5.74 -17.50 9.63
CA GLU A 178 -4.79 -16.37 9.69
C GLU A 178 -5.45 -15.12 10.29
N ILE A 179 -6.76 -14.93 10.04
CA ILE A 179 -7.50 -13.76 10.50
C ILE A 179 -8.05 -13.90 11.92
N LYS A 180 -8.29 -15.13 12.40
CA LYS A 180 -8.87 -15.38 13.73
C LYS A 180 -8.17 -14.61 14.87
N PRO A 181 -6.83 -14.55 14.96
CA PRO A 181 -6.16 -13.76 15.99
C PRO A 181 -6.47 -12.26 15.93
N ILE A 182 -6.59 -11.70 14.72
CA ILE A 182 -6.95 -10.28 14.51
C ILE A 182 -8.39 -10.05 14.96
N LYS A 183 -9.30 -10.95 14.58
CA LYS A 183 -10.69 -10.91 15.00
C LYS A 183 -10.82 -10.95 16.52
N ASP A 184 -10.12 -11.86 17.18
CA ASP A 184 -10.14 -12.00 18.63
C ASP A 184 -9.63 -10.71 19.32
N LYS A 185 -8.59 -10.08 18.76
CA LYS A 185 -8.10 -8.75 19.19
C LYS A 185 -9.14 -7.63 19.01
N ILE A 186 -9.83 -7.59 17.87
CA ILE A 186 -10.91 -6.61 17.61
C ILE A 186 -12.01 -6.74 18.68
N VAL A 187 -12.46 -7.98 18.94
CA VAL A 187 -13.49 -8.26 19.95
C VAL A 187 -13.04 -7.84 21.34
N GLN A 188 -11.79 -8.13 21.70
CA GLN A 188 -11.22 -7.72 22.98
C GLN A 188 -11.19 -6.20 23.11
N ARG A 189 -10.67 -5.49 22.10
CA ARG A 189 -10.55 -4.04 22.10
C ARG A 189 -11.90 -3.34 22.25
N VAL A 190 -12.93 -3.81 21.56
CA VAL A 190 -14.30 -3.25 21.70
C VAL A 190 -14.81 -3.39 23.13
N LYS A 191 -14.55 -4.51 23.79
CA LYS A 191 -14.99 -4.76 25.18
C LYS A 191 -14.25 -3.90 26.20
N GLU A 192 -12.95 -3.72 26.00
CA GLU A 192 -12.07 -3.04 26.96
C GLU A 192 -12.10 -1.51 26.82
N GLU A 193 -12.19 -0.97 25.60
CA GLU A 193 -11.98 0.46 25.35
C GLU A 193 -13.25 1.28 25.15
N SER A 194 -14.44 0.68 25.29
CA SER A 194 -15.74 1.36 25.10
C SER A 194 -15.77 2.22 23.83
N LEU A 195 -15.41 1.62 22.69
CA LEU A 195 -15.29 2.33 21.42
C LEU A 195 -16.62 2.99 21.00
N PRO A 196 -16.58 4.16 20.30
CA PRO A 196 -17.80 4.80 19.84
C PRO A 196 -18.57 3.90 18.86
N LYS A 197 -19.91 3.97 18.89
CA LYS A 197 -20.80 3.06 18.16
C LYS A 197 -20.50 2.91 16.67
N ARG A 198 -20.10 4.01 16.03
CA ARG A 198 -19.68 4.02 14.63
C ARG A 198 -18.53 3.04 14.35
N TYR A 199 -17.54 2.96 15.25
CA TYR A 199 -16.37 2.10 15.08
C TYR A 199 -16.70 0.62 15.25
N CYS A 200 -17.59 0.27 16.18
CA CYS A 200 -18.07 -1.11 16.29
C CYS A 200 -18.77 -1.55 15.00
N ILE A 201 -19.64 -0.72 14.43
CA ILE A 201 -20.39 -1.04 13.20
C ILE A 201 -19.45 -1.23 12.01
N ILE A 202 -18.46 -0.35 11.80
CA ILE A 202 -17.54 -0.52 10.67
C ILE A 202 -16.64 -1.75 10.84
N LEU A 203 -16.25 -2.08 12.07
CA LEU A 203 -15.46 -3.28 12.37
C LEU A 203 -16.29 -4.55 12.18
N GLU A 204 -17.56 -4.58 12.60
CA GLU A 204 -18.51 -5.66 12.30
C GLU A 204 -18.64 -5.89 10.79
N ASN A 205 -18.83 -4.80 10.01
CA ASN A 205 -18.94 -4.89 8.57
C ASN A 205 -17.66 -5.44 7.91
N GLY A 206 -16.49 -5.01 8.38
CA GLY A 206 -15.22 -5.52 7.87
C GLY A 206 -14.97 -6.99 8.26
N LEU A 207 -15.32 -7.40 9.48
CA LEU A 207 -15.29 -8.81 9.89
C LEU A 207 -16.22 -9.65 9.02
N LYS A 208 -17.45 -9.17 8.80
CA LYS A 208 -18.42 -9.80 7.90
C LYS A 208 -17.89 -9.96 6.49
N ALA A 209 -17.18 -8.96 5.97
CA ALA A 209 -16.53 -9.06 4.67
C ALA A 209 -15.51 -10.21 4.63
N LEU A 210 -14.82 -10.52 5.72
CA LEU A 210 -13.90 -11.65 5.85
C LEU A 210 -14.58 -12.99 6.24
N GLY A 211 -15.91 -13.04 6.27
CA GLY A 211 -16.69 -14.24 6.57
C GLY A 211 -16.95 -14.49 8.06
N PHE A 212 -16.80 -13.47 8.90
CA PHE A 212 -17.05 -13.51 10.34
C PHE A 212 -18.38 -12.81 10.67
N ASN A 213 -19.35 -13.55 11.25
CA ASN A 213 -20.67 -13.01 11.64
C ASN A 213 -20.66 -12.60 13.12
N GLU A 214 -19.78 -11.68 13.47
CA GLU A 214 -19.59 -11.21 14.83
C GLU A 214 -20.49 -10.00 15.09
N LYS A 215 -21.15 -10.02 16.24
CA LYS A 215 -21.88 -8.86 16.76
C LYS A 215 -21.05 -8.26 17.88
N LEU A 216 -20.50 -7.08 17.64
CA LEU A 216 -19.69 -6.31 18.58
C LEU A 216 -20.57 -5.40 19.47
N MET A 217 -21.89 -5.36 19.21
CA MET A 217 -22.94 -4.76 20.05
C MET A 217 -24.19 -5.62 20.25
#